data_AF-A0A8C4PG89-F1
#
_entry.id   AF-A0A8C4PG89-F1
#
_cell.length_a   1.000
_cell.length_b   1.000
_cell.length_c   1.000
_cell.angle_alpha   90.00
_cell.angle_beta   90.00
_cell.angle_gamma   90.00
#
_symmetry.space_group_name_H-M   'P 1'
#
loop_
_entity.id
_entity.type
_entity.pdbx_description
1 polymer ?
#
loop_
_entity_poly.entity_id
_entity_poly.type
_entity_poly.pdbx_seq_one_letter_code
_entity_poly.pdbx_strand_id
1 'polypeptide(L)'
;MSSTAAFYLLSTLGGYLVTSFLLLKYPTLLHQRKKQRFLSKHISHRGGAGENLENTMAAFQHAVTIGTDMLELDCHITKDEQVVVSHDENLKRSTGVNVNISDLKYCELPPYLGKLDVAFQKACQSEGKDNRIPLLKEVFEAFPNTPINIDIKVNNNVLIKKVSELVKLYRREQITVWGNASYEIVEKCYKENSDIPILFSLQRVLLILGLFFTGLLPFVPIREQFFEIPMPSIILKLREPHTMSRSQKFLIWLSDILLMRKALFDHLTARGIQKRRYSETFKENVKRPTKKNFTIISLSHFQNGKRFNQLRLSFEVCRLTAMKEDHTLATVTG
;
A
#
# COMPACT_ATOMS: atom_id res chain seq x y z
N MET A 1 31.16 36.10 -15.68
CA MET A 1 31.56 35.44 -14.41
C MET A 1 33.08 35.29 -14.44
N SER A 2 33.81 35.67 -13.39
CA SER A 2 35.28 35.49 -13.38
C SER A 2 35.63 33.98 -13.38
N SER A 3 36.78 33.63 -13.98
CA SER A 3 37.28 32.24 -14.03
C SER A 3 37.36 31.60 -12.63
N THR A 4 37.67 32.40 -11.61
CA THR A 4 37.70 31.98 -10.20
C THR A 4 36.32 31.64 -9.65
N ALA A 5 35.29 32.44 -9.96
CA ALA A 5 33.92 32.16 -9.52
C ALA A 5 33.37 30.88 -10.16
N ALA A 6 33.71 30.62 -11.43
CA ALA A 6 33.35 29.38 -12.11
C ALA A 6 34.02 28.16 -11.46
N PHE A 7 35.30 28.27 -11.07
CA PHE A 7 36.02 27.18 -10.40
C PHE A 7 35.42 26.82 -9.03
N TYR A 8 35.07 27.81 -8.20
CA TYR A 8 34.40 27.56 -6.92
C TYR A 8 33.01 26.95 -7.10
N LEU A 9 32.25 27.40 -8.11
CA LEU A 9 30.93 26.85 -8.39
C LEU A 9 31.02 25.39 -8.89
N LEU A 10 31.99 25.07 -9.74
CA LEU A 10 32.21 23.71 -10.25
C LEU A 10 32.67 22.76 -9.14
N SER A 11 33.60 23.19 -8.29
CA SER A 11 34.10 22.39 -7.17
C SER A 11 33.03 22.15 -6.10
N THR A 12 32.24 23.16 -5.75
CA THR A 12 31.13 23.01 -4.78
C THR A 12 30.02 22.10 -5.34
N LEU A 13 29.64 22.28 -6.60
CA LEU A 13 28.65 21.41 -7.26
C LEU A 13 29.18 19.97 -7.39
N GLY A 14 30.43 19.78 -7.78
CA GLY A 14 31.06 18.46 -7.85
C GLY A 14 31.10 17.77 -6.48
N GLY A 15 31.53 18.49 -5.43
CA GLY A 15 31.54 17.99 -4.06
C GLY A 15 30.13 17.62 -3.57
N TYR A 16 29.12 18.44 -3.86
CA TYR A 16 27.72 18.14 -3.57
C TYR A 16 27.27 16.85 -4.24
N LEU A 17 27.48 16.70 -5.55
CA LEU A 17 27.05 15.54 -6.32
C LEU A 17 27.69 14.24 -5.81
N VAL A 18 29.00 14.27 -5.53
CA VAL A 18 29.72 13.11 -4.97
C VAL A 18 29.19 12.76 -3.59
N THR A 19 29.03 13.74 -2.70
CA THR A 19 28.55 13.53 -1.34
C THR A 19 27.11 13.00 -1.33
N SER A 20 26.23 13.64 -2.11
CA SER A 20 24.84 13.21 -2.30
C SER A 20 24.78 11.76 -2.81
N PHE A 21 25.56 11.41 -3.83
CA PHE A 21 25.60 10.05 -4.37
C PHE A 21 26.07 9.01 -3.34
N LEU A 22 27.15 9.32 -2.60
CA LEU A 22 27.67 8.43 -1.55
C LEU A 22 26.64 8.20 -0.45
N LEU A 23 26.00 9.27 0.04
CA LEU A 23 24.97 9.18 1.08
C LEU A 23 23.67 8.53 0.58
N LEU A 24 23.35 8.68 -0.70
CA LEU A 24 22.24 7.98 -1.33
C LEU A 24 22.48 6.46 -1.30
N LYS A 25 23.71 6.01 -1.58
CA LYS A 25 24.10 4.59 -1.56
C LYS A 25 24.26 4.05 -0.14
N TYR A 26 24.77 4.86 0.78
CA TYR A 26 25.07 4.47 2.16
C TYR A 26 24.37 5.39 3.16
N PRO A 27 23.02 5.35 3.26
CA PRO A 27 22.28 6.24 4.16
C PRO A 27 22.58 6.02 5.64
N THR A 28 23.12 4.85 5.99
CA THR A 28 23.51 4.50 7.37
C THR A 28 24.65 5.36 7.90
N LEU A 29 25.34 6.13 7.05
CA LEU A 29 26.33 7.11 7.46
C LEU A 29 25.70 8.30 8.20
N LEU A 30 24.45 8.65 7.89
CA LEU A 30 23.72 9.77 8.52
C LEU A 30 22.49 9.32 9.32
N HIS A 31 21.87 8.21 8.95
CA HIS A 31 20.58 7.78 9.49
C HIS A 31 20.67 6.40 10.09
N GLN A 32 20.14 6.23 11.31
CA GLN A 32 19.97 4.90 11.87
C GLN A 32 18.89 4.12 11.09
N ARG A 33 19.17 2.84 10.83
CA ARG A 33 18.20 1.95 10.20
C ARG A 33 17.05 1.68 11.18
N LYS A 34 15.82 1.91 10.75
CA LYS A 34 14.63 1.64 11.57
C LYS A 34 14.43 0.15 11.81
N LYS A 35 14.07 -0.20 13.04
CA LYS A 35 13.63 -1.55 13.40
C LYS A 35 12.24 -1.81 12.80
N GLN A 36 12.12 -2.87 12.03
CA GLN A 36 10.83 -3.32 11.49
C GLN A 36 10.11 -4.12 12.59
N ARG A 37 8.91 -3.68 12.99
CA ARG A 37 8.13 -4.30 14.07
C ARG A 37 7.49 -5.61 13.62
N PHE A 38 7.05 -5.65 12.37
CA PHE A 38 6.56 -6.83 11.68
C PHE A 38 6.90 -6.70 10.19
N LEU A 39 6.93 -7.80 9.46
CA LEU A 39 7.09 -7.79 8.00
C LEU A 39 5.74 -8.15 7.39
N SER A 40 5.22 -7.30 6.51
CA SER A 40 4.06 -7.64 5.69
C SER A 40 4.53 -7.78 4.25
N LYS A 41 4.26 -8.93 3.62
CA LYS A 41 4.44 -9.16 2.18
C LYS A 41 3.11 -9.12 1.44
N HIS A 42 2.01 -9.40 2.12
CA HIS A 42 0.66 -9.33 1.59
C HIS A 42 -0.26 -8.52 2.50
N ILE A 43 -1.05 -7.65 1.90
CA ILE A 43 -2.05 -6.82 2.58
C ILE A 43 -3.39 -7.05 1.89
N SER A 44 -4.42 -7.44 2.65
CA SER A 44 -5.78 -7.58 2.11
C SER A 44 -6.52 -6.26 2.22
N HIS A 45 -6.64 -5.54 1.11
CA HIS A 45 -7.35 -4.26 1.03
C HIS A 45 -8.83 -4.45 1.35
N ARG A 46 -9.31 -3.77 2.40
CA ARG A 46 -10.66 -3.92 2.99
C ARG A 46 -11.04 -5.36 3.32
N GLY A 47 -10.05 -6.18 3.70
CA GLY A 47 -10.23 -7.61 3.93
C GLY A 47 -10.36 -8.47 2.66
N GLY A 48 -10.01 -7.96 1.49
CA GLY A 48 -10.14 -8.70 0.22
C GLY A 48 -11.46 -8.37 -0.51
N ALA A 49 -11.68 -7.08 -0.76
CA ALA A 49 -12.92 -6.55 -1.36
C ALA A 49 -13.34 -7.16 -2.71
N GLY A 50 -12.44 -7.82 -3.43
CA GLY A 50 -12.76 -8.56 -4.67
C GLY A 50 -13.24 -9.99 -4.45
N GLU A 51 -13.19 -10.51 -3.22
CA GLU A 51 -13.53 -11.91 -2.89
C GLU A 51 -14.77 -12.02 -2.02
N ASN A 52 -14.95 -11.05 -1.12
CA ASN A 52 -16.09 -10.94 -0.22
C ASN A 52 -16.52 -9.48 -0.16
N LEU A 53 -17.69 -9.24 0.46
CA LEU A 53 -18.13 -7.88 0.77
C LEU A 53 -17.07 -7.16 1.60
N GLU A 54 -16.61 -6.02 1.10
CA GLU A 54 -15.55 -5.24 1.72
C GLU A 54 -15.86 -4.85 3.17
N ASN A 55 -14.82 -4.73 4.01
CA ASN A 55 -14.96 -4.27 5.40
C ASN A 55 -15.95 -5.10 6.26
N THR A 56 -16.15 -6.38 5.93
CA THR A 56 -16.98 -7.32 6.73
C THR A 56 -16.14 -8.29 7.54
N MET A 57 -16.73 -8.87 8.59
CA MET A 57 -16.06 -9.91 9.40
C MET A 57 -15.73 -11.15 8.56
N ALA A 58 -16.62 -11.55 7.65
CA ALA A 58 -16.37 -12.65 6.71
C ALA A 58 -15.19 -12.36 5.79
N ALA A 59 -15.05 -11.14 5.25
CA ALA A 59 -13.90 -10.76 4.44
C ALA A 59 -12.60 -10.85 5.25
N PHE A 60 -12.58 -10.27 6.45
CA PHE A 60 -11.40 -10.34 7.33
C PHE A 60 -11.04 -11.79 7.70
N GLN A 61 -12.03 -12.61 8.06
CA GLN A 61 -11.83 -14.02 8.38
C GLN A 61 -11.28 -14.78 7.18
N HIS A 62 -11.83 -14.55 5.99
CA HIS A 62 -11.34 -15.15 4.75
C HIS A 62 -9.87 -14.78 4.48
N ALA A 63 -9.56 -13.48 4.53
CA ALA A 63 -8.21 -12.96 4.33
C ALA A 63 -7.18 -13.53 5.31
N VAL A 64 -7.54 -13.69 6.59
CA VAL A 64 -6.66 -14.34 7.59
C VAL A 64 -6.52 -15.84 7.30
N THR A 65 -7.61 -16.52 6.92
CA THR A 65 -7.61 -17.97 6.62
C THR A 65 -6.70 -18.31 5.44
N ILE A 66 -6.65 -17.45 4.42
CA ILE A 66 -5.78 -17.63 3.24
C ILE A 66 -4.34 -17.12 3.47
N GLY A 67 -4.01 -16.62 4.67
CA GLY A 67 -2.65 -16.27 5.06
C GLY A 67 -2.20 -14.86 4.71
N THR A 68 -3.10 -13.87 4.78
CA THR A 68 -2.70 -12.45 4.70
C THR A 68 -1.78 -12.06 5.86
N ASP A 69 -0.76 -11.23 5.60
CA ASP A 69 0.12 -10.75 6.66
C ASP A 69 -0.45 -9.54 7.40
N MET A 70 -1.36 -8.80 6.77
CA MET A 70 -1.97 -7.60 7.34
C MET A 70 -3.33 -7.34 6.71
N LEU A 71 -4.31 -6.97 7.53
CA LEU A 71 -5.59 -6.44 7.05
C LEU A 71 -5.46 -4.94 6.82
N GLU A 72 -6.11 -4.43 5.79
CA GLU A 72 -6.37 -3.00 5.67
C GLU A 72 -7.88 -2.78 5.77
N LEU A 73 -8.26 -1.71 6.47
CA LEU A 73 -9.66 -1.37 6.72
C LEU A 73 -9.85 0.14 6.85
N ASP A 74 -11.09 0.55 6.61
CA ASP A 74 -11.51 1.95 6.62
C ASP A 74 -12.37 2.25 7.87
N CYS A 75 -12.09 3.34 8.58
CA CYS A 75 -12.84 3.72 9.78
C CYS A 75 -13.63 5.02 9.63
N HIS A 76 -14.84 4.99 10.17
CA HIS A 76 -15.73 6.13 10.41
C HIS A 76 -16.23 6.12 11.86
N ILE A 77 -16.96 7.16 12.24
CA ILE A 77 -17.58 7.30 13.56
C ILE A 77 -19.08 7.59 13.42
N THR A 78 -19.90 6.92 14.22
CA THR A 78 -21.35 7.16 14.30
C THR A 78 -21.68 8.35 15.20
N LYS A 79 -22.95 8.77 15.20
CA LYS A 79 -23.47 9.86 16.05
C LYS A 79 -23.31 9.60 17.54
N ASP A 80 -23.36 8.33 17.95
CA ASP A 80 -23.11 7.86 19.33
C ASP A 80 -21.64 7.43 19.56
N GLU A 81 -20.73 7.99 18.77
CA GLU A 81 -19.28 7.86 18.88
C GLU A 81 -18.73 6.42 18.82
N GLN A 82 -19.44 5.51 18.15
CA GLN A 82 -18.94 4.17 17.89
C GLN A 82 -18.05 4.16 16.64
N VAL A 83 -16.86 3.59 16.74
CA VAL A 83 -15.95 3.44 15.60
C VAL A 83 -16.39 2.23 14.77
N VAL A 84 -16.83 2.50 13.55
CA VAL A 84 -17.33 1.51 12.59
C VAL A 84 -16.35 1.32 11.45
N VAL A 85 -16.39 0.14 10.83
CA VAL A 85 -15.52 -0.25 9.73
C VAL A 85 -16.32 -0.21 8.42
N SER A 86 -16.08 0.80 7.60
CA SER A 86 -16.78 1.04 6.33
C SER A 86 -15.98 2.00 5.45
N HIS A 87 -16.06 1.89 4.13
CA HIS A 87 -15.30 2.77 3.23
C HIS A 87 -15.92 4.15 3.05
N ASP A 88 -17.19 4.21 2.64
CA ASP A 88 -17.85 5.46 2.28
C ASP A 88 -18.45 6.15 3.50
N GLU A 89 -18.45 7.47 3.50
CA GLU A 89 -19.16 8.29 4.49
C GLU A 89 -20.69 8.15 4.32
N ASN A 90 -21.16 8.13 3.07
CA ASN A 90 -22.57 7.96 2.73
C ASN A 90 -22.88 6.50 2.42
N LEU A 91 -23.95 5.98 3.02
CA LEU A 91 -24.31 4.56 2.95
C LEU A 91 -25.05 4.16 1.66
N LYS A 92 -25.32 5.09 0.74
CA LYS A 92 -26.12 4.80 -0.46
C LYS A 92 -25.56 3.65 -1.29
N ARG A 93 -24.24 3.56 -1.48
CA ARG A 93 -23.62 2.47 -2.25
C ARG A 93 -23.72 1.14 -1.53
N SER A 94 -23.47 1.13 -0.23
CA SER A 94 -23.28 -0.10 0.54
C SER A 94 -24.57 -0.69 1.11
N THR A 95 -25.59 0.15 1.32
CA THR A 95 -26.87 -0.26 1.94
C THR A 95 -28.09 0.16 1.13
N GLY A 96 -27.91 1.00 0.09
CA GLY A 96 -29.01 1.59 -0.67
C GLY A 96 -29.64 2.84 -0.01
N VAL A 97 -29.29 3.16 1.23
CA VAL A 97 -29.88 4.28 1.98
C VAL A 97 -29.01 5.53 1.88
N ASN A 98 -29.57 6.63 1.40
CA ASN A 98 -28.86 7.90 1.25
C ASN A 98 -28.77 8.68 2.58
N VAL A 99 -27.86 8.24 3.45
CA VAL A 99 -27.60 8.84 4.76
C VAL A 99 -26.11 8.70 5.10
N ASN A 100 -25.54 9.65 5.86
CA ASN A 100 -24.15 9.54 6.30
C ASN A 100 -24.04 8.77 7.62
N ILE A 101 -22.92 8.07 7.80
CA ILE A 101 -22.64 7.31 9.03
C ILE A 101 -22.69 8.22 10.27
N SER A 102 -22.20 9.46 10.15
CA SER A 102 -22.16 10.44 11.25
C SER A 102 -23.54 10.88 11.75
N ASP A 103 -24.60 10.65 10.96
CA ASP A 103 -25.95 11.11 11.28
C ASP A 103 -26.76 10.06 12.07
N LEU A 104 -26.26 8.83 12.13
CA LEU A 104 -26.94 7.68 12.73
C LEU A 104 -26.21 7.18 13.98
N LYS A 105 -26.97 6.65 14.95
CA LYS A 105 -26.42 5.80 16.01
C LYS A 105 -26.06 4.43 15.43
N TYR A 106 -25.18 3.69 16.10
CA TYR A 106 -24.77 2.37 15.63
C TYR A 106 -25.95 1.41 15.42
N CYS A 107 -26.94 1.42 16.32
CA CYS A 107 -28.13 0.56 16.22
C CYS A 107 -29.08 0.95 15.07
N GLU A 108 -28.91 2.15 14.48
CA GLU A 108 -29.72 2.66 13.37
C GLU A 108 -29.08 2.36 12.01
N LEU A 109 -27.86 1.81 11.99
CA LEU A 109 -27.15 1.54 10.75
C LEU A 109 -27.90 0.49 9.91
N PRO A 110 -28.23 0.80 8.64
CA PRO A 110 -28.88 -0.15 7.75
C PRO A 110 -27.94 -1.31 7.39
N PRO A 111 -28.50 -2.48 7.05
CA PRO A 111 -27.70 -3.62 6.67
C PRO A 111 -27.00 -3.42 5.32
N TYR A 112 -25.85 -4.07 5.14
CA TYR A 112 -25.19 -4.15 3.84
C TYR A 112 -26.06 -4.89 2.81
N LEU A 113 -25.96 -4.46 1.56
CA LEU A 113 -26.46 -5.21 0.42
C LEU A 113 -25.62 -6.49 0.24
N GLY A 114 -26.27 -7.59 -0.13
CA GLY A 114 -25.58 -8.88 -0.38
C GLY A 114 -24.66 -8.88 -1.61
N LYS A 115 -24.70 -7.81 -2.42
CA LYS A 115 -23.82 -7.58 -3.57
C LYS A 115 -23.40 -6.12 -3.61
N LEU A 116 -22.11 -5.86 -3.80
CA LEU A 116 -21.55 -4.51 -3.83
C LEU A 116 -20.61 -4.33 -5.01
N ASP A 117 -20.69 -3.15 -5.64
CA ASP A 117 -19.67 -2.72 -6.60
C ASP A 117 -18.35 -2.46 -5.86
N VAL A 118 -17.26 -3.02 -6.39
CA VAL A 118 -15.92 -2.83 -5.85
C VAL A 118 -15.46 -1.40 -6.15
N ALA A 119 -15.38 -0.54 -5.13
CA ALA A 119 -15.27 0.91 -5.31
C ALA A 119 -14.06 1.39 -6.14
N PHE A 120 -12.99 0.59 -6.18
CA PHE A 120 -11.75 0.92 -6.88
C PHE A 120 -11.60 0.18 -8.23
N GLN A 121 -12.54 -0.70 -8.61
CA GLN A 121 -12.50 -1.47 -9.84
C GLN A 121 -13.85 -1.42 -10.57
N LYS A 122 -13.85 -0.86 -11.79
CA LYS A 122 -15.07 -0.74 -12.58
C LYS A 122 -15.55 -2.10 -13.07
N ALA A 123 -16.88 -2.28 -13.09
CA ALA A 123 -17.54 -3.51 -13.54
C ALA A 123 -17.10 -4.79 -12.79
N CYS A 124 -16.72 -4.64 -11.52
CA CYS A 124 -16.43 -5.74 -10.61
C CYS A 124 -17.36 -5.65 -9.41
N GLN A 125 -17.97 -6.78 -9.04
CA GLN A 125 -18.85 -6.89 -7.88
C GLN A 125 -18.35 -8.01 -6.97
N SER A 126 -18.49 -7.79 -5.67
CA SER A 126 -18.35 -8.84 -4.67
C SER A 126 -19.70 -9.18 -4.07
N GLU A 127 -19.83 -10.43 -3.63
CA GLU A 127 -21.06 -10.95 -3.03
C GLU A 127 -20.75 -11.56 -1.67
N GLY A 128 -21.74 -11.57 -0.78
CA GLY A 128 -21.59 -12.15 0.54
C GLY A 128 -22.90 -12.15 1.32
N LYS A 129 -22.87 -12.82 2.47
CA LYS A 129 -24.03 -12.96 3.35
C LYS A 129 -23.97 -12.01 4.56
N ASP A 130 -22.79 -11.46 4.84
CA ASP A 130 -22.60 -10.49 5.91
C ASP A 130 -23.39 -9.23 5.59
N ASN A 131 -24.30 -8.87 6.49
CA ASN A 131 -25.22 -7.76 6.30
C ASN A 131 -25.05 -6.68 7.37
N ARG A 132 -24.01 -6.72 8.21
CA ARG A 132 -23.80 -5.76 9.29
C ARG A 132 -22.46 -5.06 9.14
N ILE A 133 -22.44 -3.75 9.39
CA ILE A 133 -21.23 -2.94 9.48
C ILE A 133 -20.52 -3.27 10.81
N PRO A 134 -19.29 -3.83 10.78
CA PRO A 134 -18.58 -4.20 12.01
C PRO A 134 -18.13 -3.00 12.83
N LEU A 135 -18.00 -3.19 14.14
CA LEU A 135 -17.27 -2.25 15.01
C LEU A 135 -15.79 -2.58 14.97
N LEU A 136 -14.93 -1.56 15.06
CA LEU A 136 -13.48 -1.78 15.09
C LEU A 136 -13.04 -2.67 16.25
N LYS A 137 -13.71 -2.53 17.41
CA LYS A 137 -13.44 -3.37 18.60
C LYS A 137 -13.65 -4.87 18.31
N GLU A 138 -14.67 -5.21 17.53
CA GLU A 138 -14.98 -6.60 17.19
C GLU A 138 -13.92 -7.19 16.25
N VAL A 139 -13.39 -6.37 15.32
CA VAL A 139 -12.26 -6.77 14.47
C VAL A 139 -11.01 -7.01 15.33
N PHE A 140 -10.75 -6.16 16.31
CA PHE A 140 -9.60 -6.35 17.22
C PHE A 140 -9.74 -7.61 18.09
N GLU A 141 -10.96 -7.91 18.56
CA GLU A 141 -11.27 -9.12 19.34
C GLU A 141 -11.12 -10.39 18.52
N ALA A 142 -11.63 -10.40 17.28
CA ALA A 142 -11.56 -11.57 16.41
C ALA A 142 -10.14 -11.85 15.90
N PHE A 143 -9.33 -10.80 15.69
CA PHE A 143 -8.00 -10.91 15.09
C PHE A 143 -6.91 -10.32 15.99
N PRO A 144 -6.68 -10.86 17.21
CA PRO A 144 -5.79 -10.26 18.22
C PRO A 144 -4.33 -10.10 17.76
N ASN A 145 -3.87 -11.02 16.91
CA ASN A 145 -2.46 -11.11 16.50
C ASN A 145 -2.19 -10.67 15.06
N THR A 146 -3.24 -10.31 14.30
CA THR A 146 -3.09 -9.90 12.90
C THR A 146 -2.74 -8.42 12.84
N PRO A 147 -1.66 -8.02 12.14
CA PRO A 147 -1.41 -6.61 11.87
C PRO A 147 -2.56 -5.95 11.11
N ILE A 148 -2.82 -4.66 11.41
CA ILE A 148 -3.92 -3.91 10.79
C ILE A 148 -3.43 -2.53 10.34
N ASN A 149 -3.69 -2.18 9.09
CA ASN A 149 -3.58 -0.83 8.56
C ASN A 149 -4.95 -0.15 8.65
N ILE A 150 -5.03 0.98 9.37
CA ILE A 150 -6.28 1.71 9.58
C ILE A 150 -6.26 3.00 8.76
N ASP A 151 -7.26 3.16 7.89
CA ASP A 151 -7.53 4.39 7.14
C ASP A 151 -8.64 5.22 7.78
N ILE A 152 -8.31 6.44 8.21
CA ILE A 152 -9.26 7.40 8.78
C ILE A 152 -9.90 8.20 7.64
N LYS A 153 -11.15 7.88 7.31
CA LYS A 153 -11.80 8.41 6.08
C LYS A 153 -12.27 9.84 6.18
N VAL A 154 -12.54 10.31 7.40
CA VAL A 154 -13.01 11.67 7.66
C VAL A 154 -12.04 12.36 8.60
N ASN A 155 -11.69 13.60 8.30
CA ASN A 155 -10.79 14.42 9.10
C ASN A 155 -11.46 14.86 10.42
N ASN A 156 -11.59 13.93 11.35
CA ASN A 156 -12.34 14.08 12.60
C ASN A 156 -11.46 13.69 13.80
N ASN A 157 -11.20 14.65 14.68
CA ASN A 157 -10.35 14.45 15.87
C ASN A 157 -10.95 13.45 16.87
N VAL A 158 -12.28 13.39 16.99
CA VAL A 158 -12.96 12.43 17.88
C VAL A 158 -12.75 11.01 17.36
N LEU A 159 -12.91 10.78 16.06
CA LEU A 159 -12.62 9.49 15.43
C LEU A 159 -11.16 9.06 15.66
N ILE A 160 -10.21 9.95 15.37
CA ILE A 160 -8.76 9.66 15.56
C ILE A 160 -8.47 9.27 17.02
N LYS A 161 -9.02 10.04 17.98
CA LYS A 161 -8.87 9.78 19.41
C LYS A 161 -9.49 8.43 19.81
N LYS A 162 -10.72 8.14 19.40
CA LYS A 162 -11.41 6.87 19.71
C LYS A 162 -10.67 5.66 19.14
N VAL A 163 -10.13 5.76 17.92
CA VAL A 163 -9.30 4.70 17.34
C VAL A 163 -8.02 4.53 18.15
N SER A 164 -7.33 5.61 18.52
CA SER A 164 -6.14 5.57 19.37
C SER A 164 -6.42 4.91 20.73
N GLU A 165 -7.55 5.26 21.37
CA GLU A 165 -8.01 4.65 22.62
C GLU A 165 -8.24 3.14 22.46
N LEU A 166 -8.89 2.70 21.38
CA LEU A 166 -9.07 1.28 21.09
C LEU A 166 -7.73 0.57 20.85
N VAL A 167 -6.80 1.17 20.09
CA VAL A 167 -5.48 0.56 19.86
C VAL A 167 -4.73 0.36 21.19
N LYS A 168 -4.79 1.35 22.10
CA LYS A 168 -4.20 1.28 23.44
C LYS A 168 -4.88 0.22 24.31
N LEU A 169 -6.22 0.20 24.30
CA LEU A 169 -7.02 -0.76 25.08
C LEU A 169 -6.66 -2.21 24.75
N TYR A 170 -6.49 -2.51 23.46
CA TYR A 170 -6.12 -3.85 23.00
C TYR A 170 -4.60 -4.07 22.89
N ARG A 171 -3.77 -3.08 23.29
CA ARG A 171 -2.28 -3.14 23.29
C ARG A 171 -1.66 -3.48 21.93
N ARG A 172 -2.13 -2.80 20.87
CA ARG A 172 -1.82 -3.15 19.47
C ARG A 172 -0.92 -2.15 18.75
N GLU A 173 -0.34 -1.18 19.44
CA GLU A 173 0.47 -0.11 18.86
C GLU A 173 1.64 -0.64 18.01
N GLN A 174 2.12 -1.86 18.32
CA GLN A 174 3.21 -2.51 17.61
C GLN A 174 2.79 -3.20 16.30
N ILE A 175 1.50 -3.48 16.12
CA ILE A 175 0.94 -4.21 14.98
C ILE A 175 -0.15 -3.42 14.23
N THR A 176 -0.46 -2.20 14.68
CA THR A 176 -1.34 -1.26 13.97
C THR A 176 -0.51 -0.27 13.14
N VAL A 177 -1.04 0.20 12.02
CA VAL A 177 -0.43 1.25 11.18
C VAL A 177 -1.48 2.30 10.87
N TRP A 178 -1.11 3.58 10.96
CA TRP A 178 -1.90 4.66 10.39
C TRP A 178 -1.63 4.75 8.89
N GLY A 179 -2.64 4.48 8.07
CA GLY A 179 -2.55 4.56 6.61
C GLY A 179 -3.54 5.58 6.06
N ASN A 180 -3.08 6.72 5.56
CA ASN A 180 -3.97 7.68 4.91
C ASN A 180 -3.23 8.51 3.85
N ALA A 181 -3.92 8.84 2.76
CA ALA A 181 -3.33 9.60 1.65
C ALA A 181 -3.19 11.10 1.95
N SER A 182 -4.00 11.66 2.86
CA SER A 182 -3.97 13.04 3.31
C SER A 182 -2.89 13.25 4.36
N TYR A 183 -1.98 14.19 4.11
CA TYR A 183 -0.95 14.57 5.07
C TYR A 183 -1.52 15.12 6.37
N GLU A 184 -2.61 15.90 6.30
CA GLU A 184 -3.22 16.50 7.48
C GLU A 184 -3.77 15.44 8.44
N ILE A 185 -4.44 14.42 7.91
CA ILE A 185 -4.99 13.32 8.71
C ILE A 185 -3.86 12.50 9.33
N VAL A 186 -2.83 12.13 8.53
CA VAL A 186 -1.65 11.41 9.04
C VAL A 186 -0.96 12.19 10.16
N GLU A 187 -0.82 13.51 10.01
CA GLU A 187 -0.22 14.36 11.04
C GLU A 187 -1.03 14.37 12.34
N LYS A 188 -2.36 14.46 12.26
CA LYS A 188 -3.24 14.39 13.43
C LYS A 188 -3.16 13.02 14.10
N CYS A 189 -3.18 11.93 13.32
CA CYS A 189 -3.03 10.57 13.84
C CYS A 189 -1.68 10.37 14.55
N TYR A 190 -0.60 10.86 13.96
CA TYR A 190 0.74 10.77 14.54
C TYR A 190 0.86 11.59 15.84
N LYS A 191 0.25 12.77 15.90
CA LYS A 191 0.22 13.59 17.12
C LYS A 191 -0.60 12.94 18.24
N GLU A 192 -1.72 12.32 17.90
CA GLU A 192 -2.57 11.60 18.86
C GLU A 192 -1.86 10.38 19.45
N ASN A 193 -1.15 9.62 18.61
CA ASN A 193 -0.41 8.45 19.06
C ASN A 193 0.80 8.17 18.15
N SER A 194 1.96 8.68 18.59
CA SER A 194 3.24 8.55 17.87
C SER A 194 3.89 7.18 18.03
N ASP A 195 3.39 6.34 18.95
CA ASP A 195 3.85 4.96 19.08
C ASP A 195 3.36 4.11 17.92
N ILE A 196 2.27 4.48 17.24
CA ILE A 196 1.76 3.77 16.07
C ILE A 196 2.54 4.22 14.81
N PRO A 197 3.13 3.28 14.05
CA PRO A 197 3.86 3.59 12.82
C PRO A 197 2.92 4.22 11.76
N ILE A 198 3.47 5.15 10.98
CA ILE A 198 2.73 5.83 9.90
C ILE A 198 3.21 5.43 8.51
N LEU A 199 2.27 5.48 7.57
CA LEU A 199 2.47 5.34 6.13
C LEU A 199 2.76 6.71 5.49
N PHE A 200 3.41 6.69 4.33
CA PHE A 200 3.57 7.89 3.50
C PHE A 200 2.24 8.41 2.94
N SER A 201 1.88 9.65 3.28
CA SER A 201 0.83 10.37 2.57
C SER A 201 1.27 10.72 1.13
N LEU A 202 0.32 11.04 0.25
CA LEU A 202 0.62 11.36 -1.15
C LEU A 202 1.58 12.56 -1.27
N GLN A 203 1.36 13.60 -0.46
CA GLN A 203 2.23 14.77 -0.40
C GLN A 203 3.67 14.39 0.00
N ARG A 204 3.82 13.45 0.95
CA ARG A 204 5.14 12.98 1.40
C ARG A 204 5.82 12.12 0.34
N VAL A 205 5.07 11.31 -0.42
CA VAL A 205 5.60 10.59 -1.59
C VAL A 205 6.18 11.58 -2.61
N LEU A 206 5.41 12.61 -2.98
CA LEU A 206 5.86 13.64 -3.93
C LEU A 206 7.11 14.40 -3.44
N LEU A 207 7.15 14.74 -2.14
CA LEU A 207 8.31 15.37 -1.53
C LEU A 207 9.57 14.49 -1.63
N ILE A 208 9.46 13.19 -1.32
CA ILE A 208 10.60 12.26 -1.41
C ILE A 208 11.09 12.13 -2.86
N LEU A 209 10.19 12.13 -3.84
CA LEU A 209 10.58 12.12 -5.25
C LEU A 209 11.33 13.39 -5.62
N GLY A 210 10.81 14.57 -5.23
CA GLY A 210 11.49 15.85 -5.46
C GLY A 210 12.89 15.85 -4.85
N LEU A 211 13.02 15.45 -3.58
CA LEU A 211 14.30 15.32 -2.88
C LEU A 211 15.23 14.29 -3.54
N PHE A 212 14.70 13.20 -4.08
CA PHE A 212 15.48 12.19 -4.78
C PHE A 212 16.09 12.76 -6.06
N PHE A 213 15.31 13.46 -6.87
CA PHE A 213 15.78 14.02 -8.15
C PHE A 213 16.67 15.25 -7.97
N THR A 214 16.54 15.99 -6.87
CA THR A 214 17.48 17.09 -6.55
C THR A 214 18.77 16.61 -5.88
N GLY A 215 18.82 15.36 -5.39
CA GLY A 215 19.94 14.83 -4.62
C GLY A 215 19.92 15.18 -3.12
N LEU A 216 18.84 15.80 -2.64
CA LEU A 216 18.68 16.20 -1.23
C LEU A 216 18.15 15.09 -0.32
N LEU A 217 17.56 14.03 -0.88
CA LEU A 217 16.97 12.91 -0.12
C LEU A 217 17.88 12.34 0.98
N PRO A 218 19.19 12.12 0.75
CA PRO A 218 20.06 11.52 1.75
C PRO A 218 20.25 12.38 3.01
N PHE A 219 19.98 13.68 2.94
CA PHE A 219 20.15 14.61 4.05
C PHE A 219 18.89 14.76 4.90
N VAL A 220 17.74 14.30 4.39
CA VAL A 220 16.44 14.53 5.03
C VAL A 220 16.03 13.34 5.92
N PRO A 221 15.70 13.56 7.20
CA PRO A 221 15.14 12.52 8.06
C PRO A 221 13.75 12.11 7.60
N ILE A 222 13.45 10.81 7.69
CA ILE A 222 12.16 10.23 7.31
C ILE A 222 11.55 9.61 8.56
N ARG A 223 10.33 9.99 8.90
CA ARG A 223 9.61 9.48 10.09
C ARG A 223 8.69 8.30 9.76
N GLU A 224 8.23 8.21 8.52
CA GLU A 224 7.38 7.15 8.00
C GLU A 224 8.10 5.79 7.97
N GLN A 225 7.35 4.70 8.14
CA GLN A 225 7.90 3.33 8.15
C GLN A 225 7.42 2.49 6.96
N PHE A 226 6.32 2.87 6.33
CA PHE A 226 5.73 2.16 5.20
C PHE A 226 5.55 3.10 4.01
N PHE A 227 6.29 2.83 2.93
CA PHE A 227 6.22 3.57 1.68
C PHE A 227 5.28 2.85 0.72
N GLU A 228 4.09 3.41 0.51
CA GLU A 228 3.11 2.91 -0.45
C GLU A 228 3.16 3.71 -1.74
N ILE A 229 3.14 2.99 -2.85
CA ILE A 229 3.29 3.59 -4.17
C ILE A 229 1.94 3.52 -4.87
N PRO A 230 1.28 4.67 -5.09
CA PRO A 230 0.20 4.70 -6.06
C PRO A 230 0.83 4.38 -7.42
N MET A 231 0.32 3.36 -8.10
CA MET A 231 0.73 2.98 -9.44
C MET A 231 -0.32 3.50 -10.42
N PRO A 232 -0.14 4.68 -11.05
CA PRO A 232 -1.12 5.25 -11.97
C PRO A 232 -1.57 4.27 -13.05
N SER A 233 -0.66 3.47 -13.59
CA SER A 233 -1.01 2.45 -14.60
C SER A 233 -2.01 1.42 -14.10
N ILE A 234 -1.86 0.94 -12.86
CA ILE A 234 -2.76 -0.05 -12.26
C ILE A 234 -4.08 0.61 -11.87
N ILE A 235 -4.03 1.77 -11.21
CA ILE A 235 -5.22 2.49 -10.77
C ILE A 235 -6.12 2.82 -11.97
N LEU A 236 -5.53 3.28 -13.07
CA LEU A 236 -6.29 3.64 -14.27
C LEU A 236 -6.78 2.41 -15.04
N LYS A 237 -6.01 1.32 -15.09
CA LYS A 237 -6.48 0.05 -15.65
C LYS A 237 -7.71 -0.49 -14.90
N LEU A 238 -7.73 -0.35 -13.57
CA LEU A 238 -8.86 -0.73 -12.72
C LEU A 238 -10.10 0.15 -12.90
N ARG A 239 -9.91 1.48 -13.02
CA ARG A 239 -11.02 2.44 -13.07
C ARG A 239 -11.58 2.65 -14.48
N GLU A 240 -10.73 2.66 -15.49
CA GLU A 240 -11.09 2.98 -16.87
C GLU A 240 -10.46 1.97 -17.85
N PRO A 241 -11.01 0.75 -17.95
CA PRO A 241 -10.44 -0.30 -18.79
C PRO A 241 -10.48 -0.01 -20.31
N HIS A 242 -11.21 1.03 -20.76
CA HIS A 242 -11.33 1.38 -22.18
C HIS A 242 -11.03 2.86 -22.51
N THR A 243 -10.26 3.01 -23.59
CA THR A 243 -9.81 4.23 -24.31
C THR A 243 -9.05 5.29 -23.53
N MET A 244 -7.75 5.08 -23.42
CA MET A 244 -6.76 6.11 -23.07
C MET A 244 -6.08 6.68 -24.32
N SER A 245 -5.90 8.01 -24.38
CA SER A 245 -5.15 8.66 -25.44
C SER A 245 -3.65 8.29 -25.41
N ARG A 246 -2.95 8.44 -26.54
CA ARG A 246 -1.50 8.17 -26.61
C ARG A 246 -0.69 9.05 -25.63
N SER A 247 -1.08 10.31 -25.46
CA SER A 247 -0.40 11.24 -24.55
C SER A 247 -0.59 10.86 -23.08
N GLN A 248 -1.81 10.45 -22.69
CA GLN A 248 -2.06 9.98 -21.33
C GLN A 248 -1.28 8.70 -21.00
N LYS A 249 -1.21 7.75 -21.95
CA LYS A 249 -0.39 6.52 -21.79
C LYS A 249 1.08 6.85 -21.59
N PHE A 250 1.61 7.83 -22.34
CA PHE A 250 2.98 8.29 -22.19
C PHE A 250 3.22 8.94 -20.81
N LEU A 251 2.30 9.81 -20.35
CA LEU A 251 2.41 10.45 -19.04
C LEU A 251 2.38 9.43 -17.88
N ILE A 252 1.52 8.41 -17.96
CA ILE A 252 1.48 7.31 -16.98
C ILE A 252 2.77 6.51 -17.00
N TRP A 253 3.23 6.15 -18.19
CA TRP A 253 4.48 5.40 -18.32
C TRP A 253 5.66 6.17 -17.73
N LEU A 254 5.71 7.49 -17.99
CA LEU A 254 6.72 8.36 -17.42
C LEU A 254 6.59 8.46 -15.90
N SER A 255 5.39 8.65 -15.37
CA SER A 255 5.16 8.73 -13.92
C SER A 255 5.53 7.42 -13.22
N ASP A 256 5.14 6.27 -13.77
CA ASP A 256 5.55 4.95 -13.30
C ASP A 256 7.08 4.81 -13.29
N ILE A 257 7.77 5.25 -14.33
CA ILE A 257 9.23 5.20 -14.42
C ILE A 257 9.89 6.07 -13.34
N LEU A 258 9.36 7.26 -13.12
CA LEU A 258 9.88 8.19 -12.11
C LEU A 258 9.62 7.67 -10.68
N LEU A 259 8.46 7.06 -10.45
CA LEU A 259 8.09 6.44 -9.17
C LEU A 259 8.89 5.16 -8.89
N MET A 260 9.18 4.36 -9.92
CA MET A 260 9.73 3.01 -9.78
C MET A 260 11.25 2.93 -9.87
N ARG A 261 11.96 3.97 -9.40
CA ARG A 261 13.43 4.01 -9.42
C ARG A 261 14.06 3.06 -8.40
N LYS A 262 14.92 2.16 -8.87
CA LYS A 262 15.61 1.18 -8.02
C LYS A 262 16.44 1.84 -6.92
N ALA A 263 17.21 2.88 -7.25
CA ALA A 263 18.06 3.59 -6.29
C ALA A 263 17.27 4.22 -5.14
N LEU A 264 16.10 4.79 -5.43
CA LEU A 264 15.18 5.31 -4.40
C LEU A 264 14.78 4.18 -3.44
N PHE A 265 14.33 3.05 -3.96
CA PHE A 265 13.92 1.93 -3.12
C PHE A 265 15.05 1.34 -2.30
N ASP A 266 16.23 1.19 -2.88
CA ASP A 266 17.39 0.67 -2.19
C ASP A 266 17.76 1.60 -1.02
N HIS A 267 17.75 2.92 -1.25
CA HIS A 267 17.96 3.93 -0.22
C HIS A 267 16.93 3.83 0.92
N LEU A 268 15.63 3.81 0.60
CA LEU A 268 14.57 3.70 1.60
C LEU A 268 14.66 2.38 2.39
N THR A 269 15.00 1.27 1.71
CA THR A 269 15.15 -0.05 2.34
C THR A 269 16.34 -0.10 3.27
N ALA A 270 17.46 0.49 2.87
CA ALA A 270 18.66 0.60 3.70
C ALA A 270 18.38 1.41 4.98
N ARG A 271 17.43 2.35 4.93
CA ARG A 271 16.91 3.09 6.11
C ARG A 271 15.85 2.32 6.92
N GLY A 272 15.49 1.10 6.52
CA GLY A 272 14.54 0.23 7.24
C GLY A 272 13.07 0.45 6.87
N ILE A 273 12.78 1.24 5.84
CA ILE A 273 11.41 1.54 5.38
C ILE A 273 10.90 0.38 4.54
N GLN A 274 9.71 -0.13 4.86
CA GLN A 274 9.04 -1.18 4.10
C GLN A 274 8.35 -0.61 2.87
N LYS A 275 8.45 -1.32 1.74
CA LYS A 275 7.92 -0.86 0.45
C LYS A 275 6.67 -1.63 0.09
N ARG A 276 5.56 -0.93 -0.11
CA ARG A 276 4.25 -1.45 -0.51
C ARG A 276 3.90 -1.02 -1.92
N ARG A 277 3.32 -1.92 -2.69
CA ARG A 277 2.85 -1.68 -4.06
C ARG A 277 1.46 -2.29 -4.23
N TYR A 278 0.54 -1.55 -4.84
CA TYR A 278 -0.73 -2.12 -5.30
C TYR A 278 -0.50 -3.14 -6.40
N SER A 279 -1.23 -4.25 -6.35
CA SER A 279 -1.35 -5.22 -7.44
C SER A 279 -2.81 -5.55 -7.68
N GLU A 280 -3.19 -5.64 -8.95
CA GLU A 280 -4.31 -6.47 -9.39
C GLU A 280 -3.90 -7.94 -9.21
N THR A 281 -4.70 -8.76 -8.56
CA THR A 281 -4.57 -10.22 -8.65
C THR A 281 -5.80 -10.78 -9.36
N PHE A 282 -5.92 -10.42 -10.64
CA PHE A 282 -6.74 -11.13 -11.62
C PHE A 282 -5.80 -11.85 -12.57
N LYS A 283 -6.10 -13.13 -12.88
CA LYS A 283 -5.30 -14.04 -13.72
C LYS A 283 -4.90 -13.41 -15.06
N GLU A 284 -3.75 -12.74 -15.10
CA GLU A 284 -3.05 -12.46 -16.35
C GLU A 284 -1.55 -12.48 -16.08
N ASN A 285 -0.94 -13.62 -16.40
CA ASN A 285 0.46 -13.79 -16.79
C ASN A 285 1.38 -12.60 -16.46
N VAL A 286 1.83 -12.50 -15.20
CA VAL A 286 3.01 -11.71 -14.85
C VAL A 286 4.23 -12.44 -15.44
N LYS A 287 4.45 -12.30 -16.75
CA LYS A 287 5.60 -12.84 -17.50
C LYS A 287 6.94 -12.22 -17.09
N ARG A 288 6.96 -11.30 -16.11
CA ARG A 288 8.18 -10.72 -15.55
C ARG A 288 8.28 -11.08 -14.08
N PRO A 289 9.07 -12.09 -13.69
CA PRO A 289 9.39 -12.30 -12.29
C PRO A 289 10.15 -11.06 -11.82
N THR A 290 9.49 -10.13 -11.16
CA THR A 290 10.20 -9.03 -10.51
C THR A 290 10.91 -9.62 -9.30
N LYS A 291 12.22 -9.85 -9.42
CA LYS A 291 13.18 -10.19 -8.35
C LYS A 291 13.27 -9.10 -7.25
N LYS A 292 12.17 -8.43 -6.90
CA LYS A 292 12.14 -7.30 -5.97
C LYS A 292 11.20 -7.62 -4.80
N ASN A 293 11.74 -7.60 -3.58
CA ASN A 293 11.01 -7.80 -2.32
C ASN A 293 10.07 -6.59 -2.06
N PHE A 294 8.88 -6.58 -2.66
CA PHE A 294 7.82 -5.63 -2.35
C PHE A 294 6.71 -6.31 -1.55
N THR A 295 6.08 -5.56 -0.66
CA THR A 295 4.77 -5.89 -0.10
C THR A 295 3.70 -5.63 -1.15
N ILE A 296 2.83 -6.59 -1.38
CA ILE A 296 1.71 -6.51 -2.31
C ILE A 296 0.45 -6.14 -1.54
N ILE A 297 -0.18 -5.03 -1.92
CA ILE A 297 -1.55 -4.72 -1.51
C ILE A 297 -2.46 -5.37 -2.55
N SER A 298 -3.25 -6.31 -2.08
CA SER A 298 -4.06 -7.18 -2.90
C SER A 298 -5.53 -6.87 -2.72
N LEU A 299 -6.23 -6.81 -3.85
CA LEU A 299 -7.67 -6.61 -3.94
C LEU A 299 -8.41 -7.97 -3.84
N SER A 300 -7.72 -9.05 -4.17
CA SER A 300 -8.17 -10.44 -4.16
C SER A 300 -6.96 -11.38 -4.13
N HIS A 301 -7.03 -12.47 -3.38
CA HIS A 301 -6.02 -13.51 -3.33
C HIS A 301 -6.23 -14.55 -4.45
N PHE A 302 -5.48 -14.44 -5.54
CA PHE A 302 -5.32 -15.55 -6.49
C PHE A 302 -3.91 -16.13 -6.39
N GLN A 303 -3.74 -17.12 -5.51
CA GLN A 303 -2.68 -18.12 -5.68
C GLN A 303 -3.25 -19.30 -6.47
N ASN A 304 -2.45 -19.79 -7.42
CA ASN A 304 -2.73 -20.93 -8.30
C ASN A 304 -3.59 -21.99 -7.59
N GLY A 305 -4.77 -22.28 -8.16
CA GLY A 305 -5.79 -23.18 -7.61
C GLY A 305 -5.33 -24.62 -7.37
N LYS A 306 -4.45 -24.84 -6.39
CA LYS A 306 -4.13 -26.12 -5.78
C LYS A 306 -3.76 -25.85 -4.32
N ARG A 307 -4.58 -26.41 -3.41
CA ARG A 307 -4.22 -26.65 -2.00
C ARG A 307 -2.76 -27.10 -1.94
N PHE A 308 -1.90 -26.37 -1.24
CA PHE A 308 -0.67 -26.93 -0.73
C PHE A 308 -0.77 -26.98 0.80
N ASN A 309 -1.09 -28.18 1.27
CA ASN A 309 -0.80 -28.59 2.63
C ASN A 309 0.71 -28.43 2.86
N GLN A 310 1.05 -27.68 3.90
CA GLN A 310 2.13 -27.97 4.85
C GLN A 310 3.13 -29.07 4.42
N LEU A 311 4.31 -28.71 3.90
CA LEU A 311 5.59 -29.44 4.02
C LEU A 311 6.71 -28.79 3.18
N ARG A 312 7.77 -28.33 3.87
CA ARG A 312 9.21 -28.60 3.64
C ARG A 312 9.66 -28.87 2.18
N LEU A 313 10.61 -28.06 1.67
CA LEU A 313 11.79 -28.40 0.80
C LEU A 313 12.22 -27.12 0.05
N SER A 314 13.35 -26.48 0.39
CA SER A 314 14.75 -26.81 0.03
C SER A 314 15.15 -26.35 -1.38
N PHE A 315 16.33 -25.72 -1.41
CA PHE A 315 17.16 -25.30 -2.54
C PHE A 315 17.14 -26.22 -3.78
N GLU A 316 17.05 -25.60 -4.97
CA GLU A 316 17.73 -25.87 -6.27
C GLU A 316 16.88 -25.06 -7.27
N VAL A 317 17.37 -24.12 -8.07
CA VAL A 317 17.99 -24.37 -9.38
C VAL A 317 18.76 -23.10 -9.76
N CYS A 318 20.08 -23.22 -9.73
CA CYS A 318 21.01 -22.37 -10.44
C CYS A 318 21.75 -23.30 -11.42
N ARG A 319 21.26 -23.45 -12.65
CA ARG A 319 22.02 -24.02 -13.78
C ARG A 319 21.19 -23.96 -15.07
N LEU A 320 21.90 -23.79 -16.18
CA LEU A 320 21.45 -23.87 -17.58
C LEU A 320 20.94 -22.56 -18.23
N THR A 321 21.87 -21.63 -18.43
CA THR A 321 21.98 -20.91 -19.71
C THR A 321 23.46 -20.84 -20.11
N ALA A 322 23.96 -21.95 -20.64
CA ALA A 322 25.10 -22.01 -21.53
C ALA A 322 24.77 -23.06 -22.60
N MET A 323 25.03 -22.73 -23.86
CA MET A 323 24.85 -23.53 -25.08
C MET A 323 23.47 -23.51 -25.74
N LYS A 324 23.33 -22.65 -26.76
CA LYS A 324 23.24 -23.08 -28.18
C LYS A 324 23.20 -21.85 -29.08
N GLU A 325 24.37 -21.45 -29.56
CA GLU A 325 24.53 -21.04 -30.96
C GLU A 325 24.43 -22.32 -31.83
N ASP A 326 24.17 -22.13 -33.12
CA ASP A 326 23.92 -23.12 -34.18
C ASP A 326 22.49 -23.69 -34.25
N HIS A 327 21.69 -23.11 -35.15
CA HIS A 327 21.51 -23.67 -36.50
C HIS A 327 20.62 -22.75 -37.34
N THR A 328 21.25 -22.08 -38.31
CA THR A 328 20.60 -21.52 -39.49
C THR A 328 21.04 -22.39 -40.66
N LEU A 329 20.12 -23.13 -41.28
CA LEU A 329 20.19 -23.39 -42.72
C LEU A 329 18.86 -23.94 -43.21
N ALA A 330 18.34 -23.20 -44.19
CA ALA A 330 17.08 -23.40 -44.86
C ALA A 330 17.18 -24.56 -45.87
N THR A 331 16.08 -25.29 -45.99
CA THR A 331 15.70 -26.04 -47.18
C THR A 331 15.49 -25.10 -48.37
N VAL A 332 16.22 -25.33 -49.47
CA VAL A 332 15.79 -24.98 -50.83
C VAL A 332 15.92 -26.23 -51.68
N THR A 333 14.80 -26.67 -52.23
CA THR A 333 14.65 -27.66 -53.30
C THR A 333 15.04 -27.04 -54.64
N GLY A 334 15.81 -27.75 -55.47
CA GLY A 334 16.11 -27.39 -56.86
C GLY A 334 17.54 -27.69 -57.24
#